data_AF-A0A2E5MGG2-F1
#
_entry.id   AF-A0A2E5MGG2-F1
#
_cell.length_a   1.000
_cell.length_b   1.000
_cell.length_c   1.000
_cell.angle_alpha   90.00
_cell.angle_beta   90.00
_cell.angle_gamma   90.00
#
_symmetry.space_group_name_H-M   'P 1'
#
loop_
_entity.id
_entity.type
_entity.pdbx_description
1 polymer ?
#
loop_
_entity_poly.entity_id
_entity_poly.type
_entity_poly.pdbx_seq_one_letter_code
_entity_poly.pdbx_strand_id
1 'polypeptide(L)'
;MNIPSKTQNLNSFEIEKLCNLLECDQQELLEFEKLALQIANETEYTYDAMMKILQKGHNLREAIFIAMIIGRKEGYIQAEADMEEDIKDKLYQAFRGNRNQ
;
A
#
# COMPACT_ATOMS: atom_id res chain seq x y z
N MET A 1 8.25 7.59 -2.98
CA MET A 1 7.13 8.40 -2.44
C MET A 1 6.85 7.99 -1.02
N ASN A 2 6.43 8.93 -0.14
CA ASN A 2 6.00 8.61 1.22
C ASN A 2 4.51 8.30 1.23
N ILE A 3 4.15 7.03 1.07
CA ILE A 3 2.78 6.58 1.35
C ILE A 3 2.58 6.70 2.86
N PRO A 4 1.51 7.36 3.35
CA PRO A 4 1.29 7.53 4.78
C PRO A 4 1.22 6.17 5.49
N SER A 5 2.14 5.94 6.43
CA SER A 5 2.14 4.72 7.27
C SER A 5 0.76 4.54 7.88
N LYS A 6 0.20 3.34 7.75
CA LYS A 6 -1.13 3.07 8.34
C LYS A 6 -1.02 3.00 9.84
N THR A 7 0.04 2.37 10.31
CA THR A 7 0.32 2.11 11.72
C THR A 7 0.56 3.40 12.49
N GLN A 8 1.10 4.45 11.84
CA GLN A 8 1.24 5.79 12.43
C GLN A 8 -0.08 6.53 12.65
N ASN A 9 -1.16 6.14 11.95
CA ASN A 9 -2.48 6.75 12.08
C ASN A 9 -3.42 5.99 13.03
N LEU A 10 -2.98 4.86 13.58
CA LEU A 10 -3.75 4.08 14.55
C LEU A 10 -3.63 4.72 15.93
N ASN A 11 -4.75 4.82 16.65
CA ASN A 11 -4.71 5.21 18.05
C ASN A 11 -4.20 4.04 18.94
N SER A 12 -3.86 4.33 20.20
CA SER A 12 -3.29 3.33 21.13
C SER A 12 -4.18 2.11 21.32
N PHE A 13 -5.51 2.28 21.30
CA PHE A 13 -6.47 1.18 21.42
C PHE A 13 -6.45 0.27 20.17
N GLU A 14 -6.39 0.85 18.98
CA GLU A 14 -6.30 0.09 17.73
C GLU A 14 -4.98 -0.68 17.62
N ILE A 15 -3.87 -0.06 18.02
CA ILE A 15 -2.55 -0.72 18.07
C ILE A 15 -2.62 -1.93 19.02
N GLU A 16 -3.15 -1.75 20.22
CA GLU A 16 -3.27 -2.84 21.19
C GLU A 16 -4.12 -4.00 20.65
N LYS A 17 -5.25 -3.71 20.01
CA LYS A 17 -6.10 -4.74 19.40
C LYS A 17 -5.42 -5.47 18.25
N LEU A 18 -4.65 -4.76 17.44
CA LEU A 18 -3.94 -5.34 16.31
C LEU A 18 -2.77 -6.21 16.76
N CYS A 19 -1.97 -5.75 17.72
CA CYS A 19 -0.92 -6.54 18.38
C CYS A 19 -1.49 -7.82 18.99
N ASN A 20 -2.60 -7.73 19.72
CA ASN A 20 -3.28 -8.90 20.29
C ASN A 20 -3.77 -9.88 19.20
N LEU A 21 -4.30 -9.37 18.07
CA LEU A 21 -4.77 -10.22 16.97
C LEU A 21 -3.62 -10.94 16.27
N LEU A 22 -2.51 -10.24 16.05
CA LEU A 22 -1.32 -10.76 15.37
C LEU A 22 -0.42 -11.57 16.30
N GLU A 23 -0.69 -11.56 17.61
CA GLU A 23 0.13 -12.16 18.66
C GLU A 23 1.57 -11.61 18.64
N CYS A 24 1.71 -10.30 18.40
CA CYS A 24 2.98 -9.60 18.29
C CYS A 24 3.05 -8.37 19.19
N ASP A 25 4.24 -7.84 19.42
CA ASP A 25 4.42 -6.54 20.07
C ASP A 25 4.35 -5.36 19.07
N GLN A 26 4.45 -4.14 19.59
CA GLN A 26 4.38 -2.93 18.75
C GLN A 26 5.61 -2.79 17.83
N GLN A 27 6.77 -3.28 18.25
CA GLN A 27 7.99 -3.23 17.48
C GLN A 27 7.90 -4.19 16.27
N GLU A 28 7.44 -5.42 16.50
CA GLU A 28 7.16 -6.41 15.47
C GLU A 28 6.11 -5.91 14.47
N LEU A 29 5.06 -5.25 14.96
CA LEU A 29 4.05 -4.64 14.10
C LEU A 29 4.64 -3.61 13.13
N LEU A 30 5.58 -2.79 13.60
CA LEU A 30 6.30 -1.83 12.75
C LEU A 30 7.26 -2.53 11.78
N GLU A 31 7.82 -3.67 12.16
CA GLU A 31 8.67 -4.48 11.29
C GLU A 31 7.87 -5.12 10.16
N PHE A 32 6.64 -5.58 10.42
CA PHE A 32 5.74 -6.06 9.35
C PHE A 32 5.41 -4.96 8.35
N GLU A 33 5.14 -3.73 8.80
CA GLU A 33 4.91 -2.62 7.88
C GLU A 33 6.14 -2.30 7.03
N LYS A 34 7.34 -2.26 7.64
CA LYS A 34 8.60 -2.05 6.91
C LYS A 34 8.82 -3.15 5.87
N LEU A 35 8.61 -4.40 6.26
CA LEU A 35 8.75 -5.55 5.37
C LEU A 35 7.77 -5.47 4.20
N ALA A 36 6.51 -5.11 4.46
CA ALA A 36 5.50 -4.92 3.43
C ALA A 36 5.92 -3.85 2.41
N LEU A 37 6.38 -2.69 2.90
CA LEU A 37 6.87 -1.61 2.03
C LEU A 37 8.10 -2.03 1.22
N GLN A 38 9.01 -2.80 1.82
CA GLN A 38 10.16 -3.35 1.12
C GLN A 38 9.73 -4.30 -0.01
N ILE A 39 8.86 -5.27 0.29
CA ILE A 39 8.36 -6.23 -0.73
C ILE A 39 7.68 -5.47 -1.87
N ALA A 40 6.81 -4.52 -1.56
CA ALA A 40 6.11 -3.70 -2.57
C ALA A 40 7.06 -2.81 -3.39
N ASN A 41 8.25 -2.47 -2.91
CA ASN A 41 9.23 -1.69 -3.69
C ASN A 41 10.13 -2.60 -4.55
N GLU A 42 10.31 -3.85 -4.15
CA GLU A 42 11.16 -4.82 -4.84
C GLU A 42 10.42 -5.72 -5.83
N THR A 43 9.08 -5.62 -5.91
CA THR A 43 8.26 -6.48 -6.75
C THR A 43 7.39 -5.64 -7.67
N GLU A 44 7.35 -6.01 -8.94
CA GLU A 44 6.51 -5.37 -9.96
C GLU A 44 5.17 -6.10 -10.11
N TYR A 45 5.19 -7.44 -9.96
CA TYR A 45 4.02 -8.29 -10.15
C TYR A 45 3.46 -8.80 -8.82
N THR A 46 2.14 -8.88 -8.73
CA THR A 46 1.42 -9.43 -7.56
C THR A 46 1.89 -10.84 -7.20
N TYR A 47 2.17 -11.68 -8.21
CA TYR A 47 2.67 -13.03 -7.98
C TYR A 47 4.00 -13.05 -7.22
N ASP A 48 4.94 -12.17 -7.58
CA ASP A 48 6.25 -12.11 -6.93
C ASP A 48 6.14 -11.59 -5.49
N ALA A 49 5.26 -10.62 -5.27
CA ALA A 49 4.94 -10.13 -3.93
C ALA A 49 4.38 -11.28 -3.07
N MET A 50 3.40 -12.03 -3.59
CA MET A 50 2.84 -13.20 -2.90
C MET A 50 3.91 -14.25 -2.57
N MET A 51 4.77 -14.57 -3.53
CA MET A 51 5.84 -15.55 -3.34
C MET A 51 6.82 -15.10 -2.25
N LYS A 52 7.22 -13.81 -2.26
CA LYS A 52 8.08 -13.24 -1.21
C LYS A 52 7.43 -13.29 0.17
N ILE A 53 6.14 -12.99 0.30
CA ILE A 53 5.42 -13.09 1.59
C ILE A 53 5.46 -14.53 2.09
N LEU A 54 5.12 -15.50 1.25
CA LEU A 54 5.07 -16.92 1.62
C LEU A 54 6.44 -17.48 2.00
N GLN A 55 7.52 -17.03 1.36
CA GLN A 55 8.89 -17.46 1.66
C GLN A 55 9.42 -16.96 3.01
N LYS A 56 8.82 -15.92 3.61
CA LYS A 56 9.28 -15.37 4.89
C LYS A 56 8.87 -16.21 6.10
N GLY A 57 7.98 -17.19 5.93
CA GLY A 57 7.56 -18.11 6.99
C GLY A 57 6.64 -17.47 8.04
N HIS A 58 6.07 -16.30 7.75
CA HIS A 58 5.08 -15.64 8.60
C HIS A 58 3.83 -16.49 8.77
N ASN A 59 3.17 -16.35 9.93
CA ASN A 59 1.88 -16.98 10.12
C ASN A 59 0.81 -16.31 9.23
N LEU A 60 -0.37 -16.93 9.10
CA LEU A 60 -1.40 -16.43 8.21
C LEU A 60 -1.86 -15.00 8.55
N ARG A 61 -1.94 -14.64 9.84
CA ARG A 61 -2.43 -13.33 10.27
C ARG A 61 -1.43 -12.23 9.93
N GLU A 62 -0.15 -12.48 10.18
CA GLU A 62 0.97 -11.61 9.80
C GLU A 62 1.05 -11.44 8.28
N ALA A 63 0.97 -12.56 7.54
CA ALA A 63 1.01 -12.54 6.07
C ALA A 63 -0.15 -11.73 5.47
N ILE A 64 -1.36 -11.86 6.05
CA ILE A 64 -2.52 -11.04 5.66
C ILE A 64 -2.27 -9.57 5.95
N PHE A 65 -1.74 -9.23 7.13
CA PHE A 65 -1.43 -7.84 7.47
C PHE A 65 -0.41 -7.23 6.50
N ILE A 66 0.68 -7.95 6.20
CA ILE A 66 1.68 -7.55 5.20
C ILE A 66 1.02 -7.35 3.83
N ALA A 67 0.22 -8.31 3.37
CA ALA A 67 -0.47 -8.23 2.08
C ALA A 67 -1.44 -7.04 2.01
N MET A 68 -2.15 -6.71 3.10
CA MET A 68 -3.03 -5.54 3.17
C MET A 68 -2.26 -4.23 3.03
N ILE A 69 -1.07 -4.12 3.63
CA ILE A 69 -0.21 -2.94 3.48
C ILE A 69 0.31 -2.82 2.05
N ILE A 70 0.73 -3.93 1.43
CA ILE A 70 1.15 -3.96 0.02
C ILE A 70 -0.01 -3.53 -0.88
N GLY A 71 -1.19 -4.14 -0.75
CA GLY A 71 -2.36 -3.81 -1.57
C GLY A 71 -2.79 -2.35 -1.42
N ARG A 72 -2.65 -1.76 -0.24
CA ARG A 72 -2.89 -0.32 -0.03
C ARG A 72 -1.89 0.52 -0.82
N LYS A 73 -0.61 0.17 -0.79
CA LYS A 73 0.43 0.87 -1.54
C LYS A 73 0.18 0.83 -3.05
N GLU A 74 -0.08 -0.35 -3.58
CA GLU A 74 -0.40 -0.52 -5.00
C GLU A 74 -1.67 0.24 -5.39
N GLY A 75 -2.71 0.20 -4.55
CA GLY A 75 -3.94 0.95 -4.77
C GLY A 75 -3.74 2.47 -4.81
N TYR A 76 -2.84 3.02 -3.99
CA TYR A 76 -2.48 4.45 -4.06
C TYR A 76 -1.76 4.79 -5.37
N ILE A 77 -0.79 3.96 -5.78
CA ILE A 77 -0.04 4.16 -7.02
C ILE A 77 -0.99 4.13 -8.22
N GLN A 78 -1.91 3.16 -8.26
CA GLN A 78 -2.91 3.07 -9.32
C GLN A 78 -3.82 4.31 -9.33
N ALA A 79 -4.34 4.71 -8.17
CA ALA A 79 -5.24 5.87 -8.08
C ALA A 79 -4.55 7.18 -8.50
N GLU A 80 -3.26 7.33 -8.21
CA GLU A 80 -2.46 8.47 -8.66
C GLU A 80 -2.31 8.48 -10.19
N ALA A 81 -1.98 7.33 -10.78
CA ALA A 81 -1.86 7.19 -12.24
C ALA A 81 -3.19 7.49 -12.94
N ASP A 82 -4.31 6.95 -12.43
CA ASP A 82 -5.65 7.20 -12.95
C ASP A 82 -6.00 8.69 -12.88
N MET A 83 -5.69 9.36 -11.76
CA MET A 83 -5.89 10.81 -11.62
C MET A 83 -5.03 11.62 -12.59
N GLU A 84 -3.78 11.21 -12.82
CA GLU A 84 -2.88 11.89 -13.75
C GLU A 84 -3.42 11.83 -15.19
N GLU A 85 -3.89 10.66 -15.61
CA GLU A 85 -4.51 10.45 -16.92
C GLU A 85 -5.79 11.30 -17.07
N ASP A 86 -6.66 11.27 -16.07
CA ASP A 86 -7.88 12.08 -16.01
C ASP A 86 -7.61 13.58 -16.17
N ILE A 87 -6.54 14.09 -15.53
CA ILE A 87 -6.14 15.50 -15.62
C ILE A 87 -5.60 15.82 -17.02
N LYS A 88 -4.75 14.94 -17.58
CA LYS A 88 -4.22 15.11 -18.94
C LYS A 88 -5.34 15.19 -19.96
N ASP A 89 -6.34 14.32 -19.85
CA ASP A 89 -7.49 14.30 -20.74
C ASP A 89 -8.33 15.57 -20.64
N LYS A 90 -8.63 16.02 -19.41
CA LYS A 90 -9.36 17.28 -19.17
C LYS A 90 -8.62 18.48 -19.76
N LEU A 91 -7.30 18.55 -19.59
CA LEU A 91 -6.47 19.61 -20.17
C LEU A 91 -6.46 19.54 -21.70
N TYR A 92 -6.28 18.36 -22.27
CA TYR A 92 -6.28 18.17 -23.73
C TYR A 92 -7.59 18.63 -24.35
N GLN A 93 -8.73 18.25 -23.75
CA GLN A 93 -10.06 18.69 -24.19
C GLN A 93 -10.24 20.21 -24.08
N ALA A 94 -9.82 20.83 -22.98
CA ALA A 94 -9.92 22.28 -22.79
C ALA A 94 -9.11 23.06 -23.85
N PHE A 95 -7.89 22.61 -24.17
CA PHE A 95 -7.04 23.28 -25.15
C PHE A 95 -7.43 23.01 -26.62
N ARG A 96 -8.01 21.85 -26.93
CA ARG A 96 -8.56 21.55 -28.28
C ARG A 96 -9.91 22.21 -28.51
N GLY A 97 -10.79 22.24 -27.51
CA GLY A 97 -12.10 22.88 -27.59
C GLY A 97 -12.02 24.39 -27.85
N ASN A 98 -11.01 25.07 -27.30
CA ASN A 98 -10.75 26.49 -27.51
C ASN A 98 -10.17 26.85 -28.89
N ARG A 99 -9.76 25.87 -29.72
CA ARG A 99 -9.20 26.15 -31.07
C ARG A 99 -10.24 26.16 -32.19
N ASN A 100 -11.46 25.68 -31.92
CA ASN A 100 -12.56 25.59 -32.89
C ASN A 100 -13.70 26.57 -32.61
N GLN A 101 -13.49 27.56 -31.73
CA GLN A 101 -14.32 28.75 -31.53
C GLN A 101 -13.54 29.98 -31.98
#